data_AF-A0A5S4TBP7-F1
#
_entry.id   AF-A0A5S4TBP7-F1
#
_cell.length_a   1.000
_cell.length_b   1.000
_cell.length_c   1.000
_cell.angle_alpha   90.00
_cell.angle_beta   90.00
_cell.angle_gamma   90.00
#
_symmetry.space_group_name_H-M   'P 1'
#
loop_
_entity.id
_entity.type
_entity.pdbx_description
1 polymer ?
#
loop_
_entity_poly.entity_id
_entity_poly.type
_entity_poly.pdbx_seq_one_letter_code
_entity_poly.pdbx_strand_id
1 'polypeptide(L)'
;GDIFVLCSHELDKGVLVELKGRGCRQFESYLLAQQRSWYEFFMDVLVAGGVMKRLDLAINDKTGILNIPVLTEKCQQEECISVFRSFKSYRSGELVRKEEKECMGNTLYIGSLQSEVYFCIYEKDYEQYKKNDIPIEDAEVKNR
;
A
#
# COMPACT_ATOMS: atom_id res chain seq x y z
N GLY A 1 0.58 -17.82 6.94
CA GLY A 1 0.00 -16.56 7.44
C GLY A 1 0.64 -15.39 6.73
N ASP A 2 0.08 -14.18 6.83
CA ASP A 2 0.65 -12.96 6.23
C ASP A 2 1.44 -12.13 7.28
N ILE A 3 1.71 -12.73 8.44
CA ILE A 3 2.56 -12.23 9.53
C ILE A 3 3.78 -13.14 9.60
N PHE A 4 4.97 -12.56 9.55
CA PHE A 4 6.24 -13.28 9.56
C PHE A 4 7.08 -12.85 10.75
N VAL A 5 7.74 -13.82 11.39
CA VAL A 5 8.74 -13.60 12.43
C VAL A 5 10.02 -14.26 11.96
N LEU A 6 11.05 -13.44 11.73
CA LEU A 6 12.33 -13.86 11.16
C LEU A 6 13.40 -13.65 12.22
N CYS A 7 14.04 -14.72 12.67
CA CYS A 7 15.11 -14.68 13.66
C CYS A 7 16.47 -14.80 12.96
N SER A 8 17.38 -13.87 13.21
CA SER A 8 18.74 -13.95 12.72
C SER A 8 19.58 -14.91 13.56
N HIS A 9 20.53 -15.60 12.93
CA HIS A 9 21.58 -16.34 13.64
C HIS A 9 22.65 -15.41 14.22
N GLU A 10 22.78 -14.21 13.66
CA GLU A 10 23.67 -13.16 14.18
C GLU A 10 22.95 -12.39 15.29
N LEU A 11 23.51 -12.41 16.49
CA LEU A 11 22.89 -11.88 17.71
C LEU A 11 22.60 -10.37 17.65
N ASP A 12 23.37 -9.61 16.87
CA ASP A 12 23.22 -8.17 16.69
C ASP A 12 22.03 -7.79 15.78
N LYS A 13 21.58 -8.71 14.91
CA LYS A 13 20.44 -8.48 13.99
C LYS A 13 19.09 -8.78 14.63
N GLY A 14 19.06 -9.61 15.67
CA GLY A 14 17.86 -9.89 16.46
C GLY A 14 16.71 -10.53 15.69
N VAL A 15 15.47 -10.07 15.98
CA VAL A 15 14.22 -10.60 15.42
C VAL A 15 13.51 -9.51 14.62
N LEU A 16 13.12 -9.84 13.39
CA LEU A 16 12.30 -8.99 12.52
C LEU A 16 10.87 -9.53 12.49
N VAL A 17 9.90 -8.66 12.77
CA VAL A 17 8.48 -8.93 12.57
C VAL A 17 8.01 -8.17 11.34
N GLU A 18 7.49 -8.89 10.35
CA GLU A 18 6.92 -8.31 9.12
C GLU A 18 5.42 -8.63 9.04
N LEU A 19 4.60 -7.57 8.99
CA LEU A 19 3.16 -7.67 8.75
C LEU A 19 2.84 -7.09 7.37
N LYS A 20 2.47 -7.96 6.42
CA LYS A 20 1.98 -7.50 5.11
C LYS A 20 0.56 -6.94 5.25
N GLY A 21 0.02 -6.31 4.21
CA GLY A 21 -1.34 -5.71 4.29
C GLY A 21 -2.44 -6.66 4.78
N ARG A 22 -2.43 -7.93 4.35
CA ARG A 22 -3.34 -8.97 4.90
C ARG A 22 -2.96 -9.41 6.32
N GLY A 23 -1.67 -9.39 6.63
CA GLY A 23 -1.15 -9.68 7.98
C GLY A 23 -1.60 -8.65 8.99
N CYS A 24 -1.65 -7.36 8.63
CA CYS A 24 -2.23 -6.32 9.48
C CYS A 24 -3.71 -6.61 9.79
N ARG A 25 -4.50 -7.05 8.80
CA ARG A 25 -5.91 -7.44 9.00
C ARG A 25 -6.05 -8.69 9.88
N GLN A 26 -5.17 -9.67 9.73
CA GLN A 26 -5.12 -10.83 10.64
C GLN A 26 -4.74 -10.38 12.06
N PHE A 27 -3.81 -9.45 12.19
CA PHE A 27 -3.35 -8.96 13.48
C PHE A 27 -4.38 -8.10 14.22
N GLU A 28 -5.18 -7.33 13.50
CA GLU A 28 -6.34 -6.62 14.05
C GLU A 28 -7.27 -7.55 14.82
N SER A 29 -7.52 -8.76 14.32
CA SER A 29 -8.34 -9.75 15.02
C SER A 29 -7.73 -10.20 16.35
N TYR A 30 -6.40 -10.35 16.42
CA TYR A 30 -5.71 -10.68 17.67
C TYR A 30 -5.76 -9.52 18.67
N LEU A 31 -5.53 -8.29 18.20
CA LEU A 31 -5.63 -7.10 19.04
C LEU A 31 -7.06 -6.94 19.59
N LEU A 32 -8.07 -7.13 18.75
CA LEU A 32 -9.47 -7.10 19.17
C LEU A 32 -9.78 -8.14 20.25
N ALA A 33 -9.32 -9.38 20.07
CA ALA A 33 -9.49 -10.44 21.07
C ALA A 33 -8.78 -10.13 22.40
N GLN A 34 -7.68 -9.38 22.35
CA GLN A 34 -6.95 -8.90 23.52
C GLN A 34 -7.53 -7.61 24.12
N GLN A 35 -8.58 -7.03 23.51
CA GLN A 35 -9.12 -5.70 23.84
C GLN A 35 -8.07 -4.60 23.76
N ARG A 36 -7.20 -4.69 22.75
CA ARG A 36 -6.11 -3.76 22.49
C ARG A 36 -6.28 -3.06 21.15
N SER A 37 -5.67 -1.89 21.06
CA SER A 37 -5.56 -1.07 19.86
C SER A 37 -4.17 -1.19 19.24
N TRP A 38 -4.04 -0.76 17.97
CA TRP A 38 -2.73 -0.56 17.34
C TRP A 38 -1.85 0.40 18.12
N TYR A 39 -2.43 1.41 18.75
CA TYR A 39 -1.70 2.37 19.58
C TYR A 39 -1.00 1.67 20.76
N GLU A 40 -1.74 0.87 21.54
CA GLU A 40 -1.16 0.13 22.66
C GLU A 40 -0.13 -0.89 22.20
N PHE A 41 -0.33 -1.51 21.03
CA PHE A 41 0.67 -2.39 20.44
C PHE A 41 1.97 -1.66 20.10
N PHE A 42 1.90 -0.53 19.39
CA PHE A 42 3.10 0.22 19.03
C PHE A 42 3.80 0.83 20.26
N MET A 43 3.04 1.23 21.29
CA MET A 43 3.62 1.68 22.56
C MET A 43 4.43 0.57 23.22
N ASP A 44 3.89 -0.65 23.31
CA ASP A 44 4.63 -1.79 23.87
C ASP A 44 5.89 -2.12 23.06
N VAL A 45 5.81 -2.07 21.72
CA VAL A 45 6.97 -2.27 20.85
C VAL A 45 8.07 -1.24 21.13
N LEU A 46 7.71 0.03 21.29
CA LEU A 46 8.67 1.10 21.60
C LEU A 46 9.28 0.93 23.00
N VAL A 47 8.47 0.58 24.00
CA VAL A 47 8.93 0.31 25.38
C VAL A 47 9.89 -0.89 25.42
N ALA A 48 9.66 -1.90 24.59
CA ALA A 48 10.55 -3.05 24.44
C ALA A 48 11.84 -2.75 23.65
N GLY A 49 12.08 -1.51 23.23
CA GLY A 49 13.25 -1.12 22.44
C GLY A 49 13.15 -1.52 20.96
N GLY A 50 11.94 -1.81 20.47
CA GLY A 50 11.69 -2.13 19.07
C GLY A 50 12.01 -0.96 18.13
N VAL A 51 12.57 -1.28 16.98
CA VAL A 51 12.94 -0.28 15.96
C VAL A 51 12.00 -0.39 14.77
N MET A 52 11.24 0.67 14.51
CA MET A 52 10.33 0.76 13.37
C MET A 52 11.15 0.96 12.08
N LYS A 53 11.37 -0.13 11.33
CA LYS A 53 12.11 -0.08 10.06
C LYS A 53 11.26 0.38 8.87
N ARG A 54 9.95 0.15 8.92
CA ARG A 54 8.99 0.55 7.89
C ARG A 54 7.58 0.60 8.47
N LEU A 55 6.82 1.64 8.12
CA LEU A 55 5.43 1.80 8.48
C LEU A 55 4.66 2.40 7.29
N ASP A 56 3.72 1.63 6.76
CA ASP A 56 2.89 2.05 5.63
C ASP A 56 1.49 2.40 6.15
N LEU A 57 1.09 3.66 6.02
CA LEU A 57 -0.29 4.10 6.29
C LEU A 57 -1.08 4.12 4.99
N ALA A 58 -2.36 3.71 5.06
CA ALA A 58 -3.21 3.59 3.88
C ALA A 58 -4.58 4.23 4.12
N ILE A 59 -5.08 4.96 3.12
CA ILE A 59 -6.42 5.54 3.08
C ILE A 59 -7.17 4.90 1.92
N ASN A 60 -8.42 4.52 2.13
CA ASN A 60 -9.26 3.93 1.08
C ASN A 60 -10.21 4.99 0.53
N ASP A 61 -10.11 5.29 -0.76
CA ASP A 61 -11.11 6.05 -1.49
C ASP A 61 -12.17 5.09 -2.04
N LYS A 62 -13.33 5.07 -1.39
CA LYS A 62 -14.49 4.26 -1.81
C LYS A 62 -15.36 4.97 -2.84
N THR A 63 -15.15 6.27 -3.01
CA THR A 63 -15.98 7.15 -3.86
C THR A 63 -15.41 7.36 -5.26
N GLY A 64 -14.11 7.13 -5.45
CA GLY A 64 -13.42 7.40 -6.71
C GLY A 64 -13.10 8.88 -6.93
N ILE A 65 -12.84 9.63 -5.86
CA ILE A 65 -12.45 11.05 -5.94
C ILE A 65 -11.07 11.20 -6.61
N LEU A 66 -10.17 10.23 -6.40
CA LEU A 66 -8.85 10.25 -7.01
C LEU A 66 -8.89 9.65 -8.41
N ASN A 67 -8.53 10.45 -9.42
CA ASN A 67 -8.33 9.98 -10.78
C ASN A 67 -6.82 9.92 -11.08
N ILE A 68 -6.23 8.74 -10.99
CA ILE A 68 -4.77 8.55 -11.09
C ILE A 68 -4.19 8.94 -12.45
N PRO A 69 -4.85 8.65 -13.59
CA PRO A 69 -4.44 9.21 -14.89
C PRO A 69 -4.34 10.73 -14.90
N VAL A 70 -5.38 11.42 -14.41
CA VAL A 70 -5.39 12.90 -14.34
C VAL A 70 -4.30 13.42 -13.40
N LEU A 71 -4.11 12.79 -12.24
CA LEU A 71 -3.04 13.15 -11.31
C LEU A 71 -1.65 12.97 -11.96
N THR A 72 -1.48 11.91 -12.75
CA THR A 72 -0.24 11.65 -13.49
C THR A 72 0.01 12.73 -14.54
N GLU A 73 -1.01 13.13 -15.30
CA GLU A 73 -0.93 14.21 -16.28
C GLU A 73 -0.53 15.53 -15.62
N LYS A 74 -1.14 15.87 -14.47
CA LYS A 74 -0.78 17.06 -13.69
C LYS A 74 0.67 17.05 -13.21
N CYS A 75 1.21 15.89 -12.84
CA CYS A 75 2.63 15.76 -12.53
C CYS A 75 3.52 16.01 -13.77
N GLN A 76 3.11 15.52 -14.95
CA GLN A 76 3.86 15.70 -16.20
C GLN A 76 3.82 17.14 -16.72
N GLN A 77 2.71 17.86 -16.47
CA GLN A 77 2.51 19.26 -16.85
C GLN A 77 3.09 20.25 -15.83
N GLU A 78 3.85 19.77 -14.83
CA GLU A 78 4.43 20.60 -13.76
C GLU A 78 3.38 21.34 -12.90
N GLU A 79 2.13 20.86 -12.89
CA GLU A 79 1.03 21.42 -12.08
C GLU A 79 1.01 20.84 -10.65
N CYS A 80 1.84 19.84 -10.37
CA CYS A 80 2.01 19.26 -9.04
C CYS A 80 3.14 19.95 -8.28
N ILE A 81 2.79 20.87 -7.38
CA ILE A 81 3.75 21.55 -6.51
C ILE A 81 4.02 20.66 -5.29
N SER A 82 5.26 20.20 -5.13
CA SER A 82 5.63 19.24 -4.09
C SER A 82 7.07 19.42 -3.60
N VAL A 83 7.33 18.97 -2.38
CA VAL A 83 8.71 18.85 -1.84
C VAL A 83 9.47 17.67 -2.46
N PHE A 84 8.75 16.70 -3.03
CA PHE A 84 9.35 15.58 -3.74
C PHE A 84 9.84 16.02 -5.12
N ARG A 85 11.02 15.52 -5.51
CA ARG A 85 11.67 15.90 -6.78
C ARG A 85 11.46 14.88 -7.90
N SER A 86 10.76 13.80 -7.64
CA SER A 86 10.55 12.72 -8.60
C SER A 86 9.18 12.09 -8.42
N PHE A 87 8.58 11.69 -9.53
CA PHE A 87 7.42 10.82 -9.56
C PHE A 87 7.66 9.68 -10.55
N LYS A 88 6.93 8.57 -10.39
CA LYS A 88 6.91 7.45 -11.33
C LYS A 88 5.47 7.01 -11.55
N SER A 89 5.06 6.91 -12.80
CA SER A 89 3.75 6.36 -13.16
C SER A 89 3.92 5.00 -13.82
N TYR A 90 3.14 4.02 -13.39
CA TYR A 90 3.05 2.70 -13.99
C TYR A 90 1.63 2.46 -14.50
N ARG A 91 1.53 1.88 -15.69
CA ARG A 91 0.27 1.47 -16.30
C ARG A 91 0.39 0.00 -16.69
N SER A 92 -0.52 -0.84 -16.21
CA SER A 92 -0.44 -2.30 -16.37
C SER A 92 -1.61 -2.85 -17.18
N GLY A 93 -1.35 -3.58 -18.26
CA GLY A 93 -2.39 -4.18 -19.11
C GLY A 93 -1.97 -5.53 -19.70
N GLU A 94 -2.91 -6.24 -20.32
CA GLU A 94 -2.67 -7.54 -20.96
C GLU A 94 -2.41 -7.39 -22.46
N LEU A 95 -1.46 -8.16 -22.99
CA LEU A 95 -1.08 -8.12 -24.42
C LEU A 95 -2.04 -8.89 -25.34
N VAL A 96 -2.96 -9.70 -24.79
CA VAL A 96 -3.64 -10.78 -25.55
C VAL A 96 -5.15 -10.51 -25.78
N ARG A 97 -5.74 -9.47 -25.16
CA ARG A 97 -7.17 -9.13 -25.35
C ARG A 97 -7.32 -7.84 -26.14
N LYS A 98 -7.32 -7.95 -27.49
CA LYS A 98 -7.47 -6.79 -28.39
C LYS A 98 -8.89 -6.17 -28.42
N GLU A 99 -9.91 -6.90 -27.97
CA GLU A 99 -11.31 -6.49 -28.08
C GLU A 99 -11.96 -6.09 -26.74
N GLU A 100 -11.33 -6.42 -25.60
CA GLU A 100 -11.75 -5.92 -24.29
C GLU A 100 -11.07 -4.59 -24.02
N LYS A 101 -11.83 -3.50 -24.18
CA LYS A 101 -11.44 -2.13 -23.86
C LYS A 101 -10.66 -2.05 -22.53
N GLU A 102 -9.49 -1.44 -22.60
CA GLU A 102 -8.95 -0.51 -21.58
C GLU A 102 -8.90 -0.97 -20.12
N CYS A 103 -8.81 -2.27 -19.83
CA CYS A 103 -8.51 -2.73 -18.48
C CYS A 103 -7.02 -2.53 -18.18
N MET A 104 -6.58 -1.29 -17.98
CA MET A 104 -5.21 -0.93 -17.60
C MET A 104 -5.16 -0.24 -16.24
N GLY A 105 -4.65 -0.93 -15.22
CA GLY A 105 -4.51 -0.39 -13.87
C GLY A 105 -3.39 0.63 -13.77
N ASN A 106 -3.67 1.76 -13.14
CA ASN A 106 -2.73 2.88 -12.97
C ASN A 106 -2.18 2.93 -11.54
N THR A 107 -0.90 3.28 -11.43
CA THR A 107 -0.22 3.52 -10.16
C THR A 107 0.71 4.72 -10.29
N LEU A 108 0.61 5.65 -9.35
CA LEU A 108 1.44 6.84 -9.25
C LEU A 108 2.24 6.81 -7.95
N TYR A 109 3.56 6.85 -8.08
CA TYR A 109 4.48 7.09 -6.98
C TYR A 109 4.93 8.54 -7.00
N ILE A 110 4.87 9.21 -5.85
CA ILE A 110 5.42 10.55 -5.63
C ILE A 110 6.51 10.42 -4.55
N GLY A 111 7.74 10.78 -4.89
CA GLY A 111 8.94 10.46 -4.10
C GLY A 111 9.66 9.20 -4.57
N SER A 112 10.85 8.94 -4.02
CA SER A 112 11.65 7.76 -4.35
C SER A 112 11.29 6.60 -3.42
N LEU A 113 11.33 5.37 -3.91
CA LEU A 113 11.19 4.18 -3.05
C LEU A 113 12.35 4.01 -2.05
N GLN A 114 13.44 4.75 -2.25
CA GLN A 114 14.59 4.78 -1.37
C GLN A 114 14.55 5.94 -0.36
N SER A 115 13.57 6.85 -0.45
CA SER A 115 13.43 7.92 0.55
C SER A 115 12.67 7.43 1.79
N GLU A 116 12.91 8.10 2.92
CA GLU A 116 12.24 7.83 4.20
C GLU A 116 10.71 7.93 4.10
N VAL A 117 10.21 8.79 3.21
CA VAL A 117 8.78 8.96 2.92
C VAL A 117 8.56 9.00 1.42
N TYR A 118 7.50 8.32 0.97
CA TYR A 118 6.98 8.42 -0.39
C TYR A 118 5.47 8.15 -0.38
N PHE A 119 4.77 8.60 -1.42
CA PHE A 119 3.36 8.29 -1.65
C PHE A 119 3.22 7.26 -2.76
N CYS A 120 2.29 6.32 -2.59
CA CYS A 120 1.86 5.39 -3.62
C CYS A 120 0.34 5.47 -3.71
N ILE A 121 -0.15 5.87 -4.87
CA ILE A 121 -1.58 6.04 -5.15
C ILE A 121 -1.91 5.11 -6.30
N TYR A 122 -2.87 4.21 -6.13
CA TYR A 122 -3.19 3.21 -7.16
C TYR A 122 -4.66 2.79 -7.17
N GLU A 123 -5.08 2.26 -8.32
CA GLU A 123 -6.42 1.72 -8.55
C GLU A 123 -6.55 0.37 -7.83
N LYS A 124 -7.20 0.39 -6.67
CA LYS A 124 -7.35 -0.77 -5.79
C LYS A 124 -8.38 -1.75 -6.33
N ASP A 125 -9.45 -1.24 -6.93
CA ASP A 125 -10.47 -2.03 -7.61
C ASP A 125 -9.87 -2.90 -8.70
N TYR A 126 -8.99 -2.32 -9.53
CA TYR A 126 -8.27 -3.05 -10.57
C TYR A 126 -7.28 -4.05 -9.99
N GLU A 127 -6.59 -3.71 -8.89
CA GLU A 127 -5.76 -4.68 -8.17
C GLU A 127 -6.59 -5.88 -7.67
N GLN A 128 -7.80 -5.64 -7.15
CA GLN A 128 -8.71 -6.70 -6.69
C GLN A 128 -9.23 -7.55 -7.84
N TYR A 129 -9.61 -6.93 -8.96
CA TYR A 129 -9.99 -7.63 -10.17
C TYR A 129 -8.88 -8.60 -10.61
N LYS A 130 -7.64 -8.11 -10.75
CA LYS A 130 -6.52 -8.97 -11.16
C LYS A 130 -6.18 -10.08 -10.18
N LYS A 131 -6.29 -9.84 -8.86
CA LYS A 131 -5.86 -10.82 -7.84
C LYS A 131 -6.94 -11.83 -7.47
N ASN A 132 -8.19 -11.39 -7.48
CA ASN A 132 -9.31 -12.12 -6.88
C ASN A 132 -10.52 -12.24 -7.82
N ASP A 133 -10.43 -11.77 -9.07
CA ASP A 133 -11.49 -11.79 -10.08
C ASP A 133 -12.79 -11.09 -9.62
N ILE A 134 -12.64 -10.07 -8.76
CA ILE A 134 -13.75 -9.24 -8.28
C ILE A 134 -14.05 -8.17 -9.34
N PRO A 135 -15.28 -8.10 -9.90
CA PRO A 135 -15.64 -7.06 -10.85
C PRO A 135 -15.35 -5.65 -10.33
N ILE A 136 -14.85 -4.76 -11.20
CA ILE A 136 -14.44 -3.39 -10.84
C ILE A 136 -15.60 -2.61 -10.22
N GLU A 137 -16.82 -2.81 -10.71
CA GLU A 137 -18.05 -2.21 -10.19
C GLU A 137 -18.36 -2.63 -8.75
N ASP A 138 -18.13 -3.91 -8.43
CA ASP A 138 -18.39 -4.50 -7.11
C ASP A 138 -17.29 -4.21 -6.08
N ALA A 139 -16.12 -3.74 -6.53
CA ALA A 139 -15.04 -3.38 -5.61
C ALA A 139 -15.43 -2.19 -4.73
N GLU A 140 -15.46 -2.42 -3.41
CA GLU A 140 -15.81 -1.41 -2.40
C GLU A 140 -14.81 -0.25 -2.36
N VAL A 141 -13.52 -0.54 -2.56
CA VAL A 141 -12.45 0.46 -2.55
C VAL A 141 -12.00 0.67 -3.99
N LYS A 142 -12.15 1.90 -4.48
CA LYS A 142 -11.73 2.30 -5.83
C LYS A 142 -10.23 2.58 -5.86
N ASN A 143 -9.74 3.46 -4.98
CA ASN A 143 -8.32 3.79 -4.90
C ASN A 143 -7.74 3.60 -3.49
N ARG A 144 -6.42 3.43 -3.42
CA ARG A 144 -5.65 3.44 -2.18
C ARG A 144 -4.34 4.20 -2.32
#